data_AF-A0A2E8KPH4-F1
#
_entry.id   AF-A0A2E8KPH4-F1
#
_cell.length_a   1.000
_cell.length_b   1.000
_cell.length_c   1.000
_cell.angle_alpha   90.00
_cell.angle_beta   90.00
_cell.angle_gamma   90.00
#
_symmetry.space_group_name_H-M   'P 1'
#
loop_
_entity.id
_entity.type
_entity.pdbx_description
1 polymer ?
#
loop_
_entity_poly.entity_id
_entity_poly.type
_entity_poly.pdbx_seq_one_letter_code
_entity_poly.pdbx_strand_id
1 'polypeptide(L)'
;MQKFILKVAFLSALFLAAGYIIPAFKPVGVSLVWVLVVLLYSALTIVLRAWINRVKNASPIKFTTAVSGTTAVKMFSTLAIITIYMASKQPNTLHFAFGVFALFLGNTALFVADAQRLVRKR
;
A
#
# COMPACT_ATOMS: atom_id res chain seq x y z
N MET A 1 -10.93 11.53 7.39
CA MET A 1 -10.06 10.36 7.61
C MET A 1 -10.83 9.04 7.51
N GLN A 2 -11.98 8.90 8.19
CA GLN A 2 -12.81 7.68 8.16
C GLN A 2 -13.13 7.15 6.75
N LYS A 3 -13.61 8.00 5.83
CA LYS A 3 -13.86 7.60 4.43
C LYS A 3 -12.64 7.03 3.71
N PHE A 4 -11.43 7.50 4.04
CA PHE A 4 -10.21 6.99 3.43
C PHE A 4 -9.82 5.64 4.04
N ILE A 5 -9.94 5.49 5.36
CA ILE A 5 -9.71 4.21 6.05
C ILE A 5 -10.64 3.13 5.50
N LEU A 6 -11.92 3.44 5.27
CA LEU A 6 -12.87 2.52 4.66
C LEU A 6 -12.46 2.10 3.24
N LYS A 7 -11.98 3.02 2.41
CA LYS A 7 -11.48 2.69 1.07
C LYS A 7 -10.24 1.80 1.13
N VAL A 8 -9.32 2.06 2.07
CA VAL A 8 -8.13 1.21 2.28
C VAL A 8 -8.57 -0.17 2.74
N ALA A 9 -9.44 -0.27 3.75
CA ALA A 9 -9.96 -1.54 4.24
C ALA A 9 -10.67 -2.35 3.15
N PHE A 10 -11.48 -1.69 2.32
CA PHE A 10 -12.13 -2.32 1.17
C PHE A 10 -11.11 -2.83 0.15
N LEU A 11 -10.11 -2.01 -0.21
CA LEU A 11 -9.05 -2.42 -1.12
C LEU A 11 -8.26 -3.61 -0.57
N SER A 12 -7.95 -3.61 0.72
CA SER A 12 -7.26 -4.71 1.39
C SER A 12 -8.09 -5.99 1.39
N ALA A 13 -9.40 -5.89 1.65
CA ALA A 13 -10.31 -7.01 1.53
C ALA A 13 -10.35 -7.57 0.10
N LEU A 14 -10.32 -6.70 -0.92
CA LEU A 14 -10.23 -7.14 -2.32
C LEU A 14 -8.92 -7.89 -2.60
N PHE A 15 -7.78 -7.40 -2.12
CA PHE A 15 -6.49 -8.11 -2.31
C PHE A 15 -6.43 -9.44 -1.58
N LEU A 16 -7.01 -9.52 -0.38
CA LEU A 16 -7.14 -10.80 0.33
C LEU A 16 -8.03 -11.75 -0.48
N ALA A 17 -9.25 -11.33 -0.85
CA ALA A 17 -10.17 -12.14 -1.63
C ALA A 17 -9.58 -12.59 -2.97
N ALA A 18 -8.91 -11.70 -3.70
CA ALA A 18 -8.24 -12.01 -4.96
C ALA A 18 -7.15 -13.09 -4.78
N GLY A 19 -6.41 -13.04 -3.67
CA GLY A 19 -5.44 -14.07 -3.32
C GLY A 19 -6.07 -15.46 -3.13
N TYR A 20 -7.33 -15.55 -2.69
CA TYR A 20 -8.05 -16.82 -2.54
C TYR A 20 -8.73 -17.29 -3.84
N ILE A 21 -9.26 -16.36 -4.63
CA ILE A 21 -10.09 -16.66 -5.81
C ILE A 21 -9.23 -16.99 -7.02
N ILE A 22 -8.10 -16.30 -7.21
CA ILE A 22 -7.25 -16.48 -8.40
C ILE A 22 -6.38 -17.73 -8.20
N PRO A 23 -6.54 -18.81 -8.99
CA PRO A 23 -5.85 -20.07 -8.74
C PRO A 23 -4.33 -19.96 -8.67
N ALA A 24 -3.72 -19.13 -9.52
CA ALA A 24 -2.28 -18.88 -9.55
C ALA A 24 -1.75 -18.24 -8.25
N PHE A 25 -2.57 -17.46 -7.54
CA PHE A 25 -2.18 -16.79 -6.30
C PHE A 25 -2.63 -17.52 -5.05
N LYS A 26 -3.47 -18.56 -5.17
CA LYS A 26 -4.03 -19.31 -4.03
C LYS A 26 -2.98 -19.77 -3.01
N PRO A 27 -1.81 -20.31 -3.40
CA PRO A 27 -0.77 -20.71 -2.44
C PRO A 27 -0.23 -19.53 -1.61
N VAL A 28 -0.21 -18.33 -2.17
CA VAL A 28 0.16 -17.09 -1.48
C VAL A 28 -1.02 -16.55 -0.68
N GLY A 29 -2.24 -16.59 -1.23
CA GLY A 29 -3.44 -16.05 -0.61
C GLY A 29 -3.81 -16.68 0.74
N VAL A 30 -3.54 -17.98 0.89
CA VAL A 30 -3.73 -18.71 2.16
C VAL A 30 -2.61 -18.49 3.17
N SER A 31 -1.50 -17.87 2.77
CA SER A 31 -0.35 -17.63 3.64
C SER A 31 -0.64 -16.56 4.68
N LEU A 32 -0.27 -16.84 5.93
CA LEU A 32 -0.29 -15.83 6.98
C LEU A 32 0.60 -14.62 6.64
N VAL A 33 1.72 -14.85 5.94
CA VAL A 33 2.63 -13.78 5.52
C VAL A 33 1.93 -12.81 4.58
N TRP A 34 1.11 -13.31 3.66
CA TRP A 34 0.33 -12.46 2.76
C TRP A 34 -0.65 -11.57 3.53
N VAL A 35 -1.38 -12.14 4.50
CA VAL A 35 -2.32 -11.39 5.34
C VAL A 35 -1.59 -10.28 6.11
N LEU A 36 -0.46 -10.61 6.75
CA LEU A 36 0.35 -9.64 7.49
C LEU A 36 0.86 -8.51 6.60
N VAL A 37 1.31 -8.83 5.38
CA VAL A 37 1.79 -7.82 4.43
C VAL A 37 0.66 -6.90 3.98
N VAL A 38 -0.52 -7.44 3.68
CA VAL A 38 -1.70 -6.63 3.33
C VAL A 38 -2.06 -5.68 4.47
N LEU A 39 -2.10 -6.16 5.72
CA LEU A 39 -2.38 -5.34 6.90
C LEU A 39 -1.31 -4.26 7.13
N LEU A 40 -0.03 -4.63 7.03
CA LEU A 40 1.09 -3.70 7.15
C LEU A 40 1.00 -2.59 6.11
N TYR A 41 0.72 -2.92 4.85
CA TYR A 41 0.60 -1.94 3.77
C TYR A 41 -0.59 -1.01 3.94
N SER A 42 -1.69 -1.54 4.47
CA SER A 42 -2.89 -0.77 4.83
C SER A 42 -2.57 0.26 5.91
N ALA A 43 -1.94 -0.19 6.99
CA ALA A 43 -1.52 0.67 8.09
C ALA A 43 -0.54 1.74 7.62
N LEU A 44 0.48 1.35 6.83
CA LEU A 44 1.45 2.27 6.23
C LEU A 44 0.75 3.33 5.39
N THR A 45 -0.19 2.95 4.54
CA THR A 45 -0.93 3.89 3.69
C THR A 45 -1.79 4.86 4.49
N ILE A 46 -2.41 4.40 5.58
CA ILE A 46 -3.18 5.26 6.50
C ILE A 46 -2.27 6.25 7.23
N VAL A 47 -1.13 5.79 7.76
CA VAL A 47 -0.15 6.63 8.46
C VAL A 47 0.43 7.70 7.53
N LEU A 48 0.86 7.30 6.34
CA LEU A 48 1.38 8.23 5.32
C LEU A 48 0.31 9.24 4.92
N ARG A 49 -0.96 8.84 4.86
CA ARG A 49 -2.04 9.78 4.58
C ARG A 49 -2.28 10.76 5.73
N ALA A 50 -2.24 10.28 6.97
CA ALA A 50 -2.33 11.15 8.14
C ALA A 50 -1.20 12.19 8.13
N TRP A 51 0.00 11.80 7.73
CA TRP A 51 1.13 12.72 7.54
C TRP A 51 0.84 13.79 6.48
N ILE A 52 0.38 13.41 5.28
CA ILE A 52 -0.04 14.39 4.25
C ILE A 52 -1.11 15.35 4.76
N ASN A 53 -2.11 14.85 5.48
CA ASN A 53 -3.18 15.69 6.01
C ASN A 53 -2.66 16.74 7.04
N ARG A 54 -1.55 16.47 7.73
CA ARG A 54 -0.90 17.44 8.63
C ARG A 54 -0.16 18.54 7.86
N VAL A 55 0.48 18.19 6.74
CA VAL A 55 1.27 19.15 5.93
C VAL A 55 0.48 19.81 4.80
N LYS A 56 -0.79 19.46 4.60
CA LYS A 56 -1.64 20.02 3.53
C LYS A 56 -1.73 21.55 3.52
N ASN A 57 -1.60 22.16 4.71
CA ASN A 57 -1.70 23.62 4.85
C ASN A 57 -0.34 24.32 4.73
N ALA A 58 0.75 23.56 4.64
CA ALA A 58 2.10 24.10 4.50
C ALA A 58 2.33 24.72 3.10
N SER A 59 3.54 25.22 2.88
CA SER A 59 3.95 25.74 1.57
C SER A 59 3.86 24.64 0.49
N PRO A 60 3.64 25.00 -0.78
CA PRO A 60 3.57 24.04 -1.89
C PRO A 60 4.78 23.10 -1.93
N ILE A 61 5.98 23.63 -1.71
CA ILE A 61 7.23 22.85 -1.66
C ILE A 61 7.18 21.79 -0.54
N LYS A 62 6.75 22.16 0.67
CA LYS A 62 6.64 21.19 1.78
C LYS A 62 5.61 20.10 1.48
N PHE A 63 4.50 20.46 0.83
CA PHE A 63 3.48 19.50 0.44
C PHE A 63 3.99 18.52 -0.62
N THR A 64 4.61 19.01 -1.69
CA THR A 64 5.16 18.15 -2.76
C THR A 64 6.26 17.25 -2.24
N THR A 65 7.16 17.77 -1.40
CA THR A 65 8.21 16.96 -0.76
C THR A 65 7.62 15.86 0.10
N ALA A 66 6.54 16.12 0.84
CA ALA A 66 5.87 15.09 1.62
C ALA A 66 5.22 14.03 0.72
N VAL A 67 4.57 14.41 -0.38
CA VAL A 67 3.98 13.45 -1.35
C VAL A 67 5.07 12.55 -1.94
N SER A 68 6.18 13.13 -2.41
CA SER A 68 7.33 12.37 -2.91
C SER A 68 7.93 11.47 -1.83
N GLY A 69 8.06 11.98 -0.60
CA GLY A 69 8.53 11.20 0.56
C GLY A 69 7.64 10.01 0.87
N THR A 70 6.31 10.18 0.85
CA THR A 70 5.37 9.06 1.05
C THR A 70 5.47 8.01 -0.05
N THR A 71 5.77 8.42 -1.28
CA THR A 71 5.98 7.52 -2.41
C THR A 71 7.28 6.73 -2.26
N ALA A 72 8.37 7.41 -1.89
CA ALA A 72 9.65 6.78 -1.62
C ALA A 72 9.54 5.74 -0.48
N VAL A 73 8.88 6.09 0.62
CA VAL A 73 8.64 5.15 1.74
C VAL A 73 7.94 3.88 1.23
N LYS A 74 6.87 4.02 0.43
CA LYS A 74 6.17 2.87 -0.13
C LYS A 74 7.05 2.03 -1.04
N MET A 75 7.84 2.64 -1.92
CA MET A 75 8.77 1.93 -2.80
C MET A 75 9.80 1.13 -1.99
N PHE A 76 10.45 1.75 -1.01
CA PHE A 76 11.43 1.08 -0.16
C PHE A 76 10.81 0.00 0.72
N SER A 77 9.61 0.21 1.28
CA SER A 77 8.89 -0.84 2.02
C SER A 77 8.53 -2.02 1.13
N THR A 78 8.09 -1.77 -0.11
CA THR A 78 7.78 -2.83 -1.09
C THR A 78 9.02 -3.66 -1.39
N LEU A 79 10.15 -2.99 -1.67
CA LEU A 79 11.43 -3.65 -1.89
C LEU A 79 11.86 -4.47 -0.67
N ALA A 80 11.80 -3.88 0.54
CA ALA A 80 12.18 -4.57 1.77
C ALA A 80 11.33 -5.83 2.01
N ILE A 81 10.01 -5.75 1.83
CA ILE A 81 9.10 -6.90 1.99
C ILE A 81 9.46 -8.03 1.04
N ILE A 82 9.66 -7.70 -0.25
CA ILE A 82 10.01 -8.70 -1.27
C ILE A 82 11.38 -9.31 -0.96
N THR A 83 12.38 -8.48 -0.67
CA THR A 83 13.75 -8.92 -0.36
C THR A 83 13.77 -9.83 0.87
N ILE A 84 13.07 -9.47 1.95
CA ILE A 84 12.99 -10.31 3.16
C ILE A 84 12.35 -11.66 2.83
N TYR A 85 11.24 -11.67 2.08
CA TYR A 85 10.58 -12.91 1.67
C TYR A 85 11.50 -13.82 0.85
N MET A 86 12.25 -13.23 -0.08
CA MET A 86 13.25 -13.92 -0.90
C MET A 86 14.41 -14.46 -0.06
N ALA A 87 14.98 -13.65 0.82
CA ALA A 87 16.10 -14.02 1.68
C ALA A 87 15.73 -15.14 2.67
N SER A 88 14.48 -15.18 3.12
CA SER A 88 13.93 -16.25 3.95
C SER A 88 13.58 -17.53 3.19
N LYS A 89 13.89 -17.62 1.89
CA LYS A 89 13.63 -18.80 1.03
C LYS A 89 12.18 -19.29 1.07
N GLN A 90 11.23 -18.37 1.18
CA GLN A 90 9.80 -18.70 1.21
C GLN A 90 9.31 -19.16 -0.19
N PRO A 91 8.32 -20.07 -0.26
CA PRO A 91 7.83 -20.62 -1.52
C PRO A 91 7.03 -19.59 -2.33
N ASN A 92 6.78 -19.86 -3.62
CA ASN A 92 5.94 -19.00 -4.48
C ASN A 92 6.41 -17.55 -4.59
N THR A 93 7.72 -17.33 -4.50
CA THR A 93 8.38 -16.01 -4.46
C THR A 93 7.94 -15.06 -5.58
N LEU A 94 7.81 -15.57 -6.80
CA LEU A 94 7.40 -14.79 -7.96
C LEU A 94 5.94 -14.29 -7.81
N HIS A 95 5.02 -15.18 -7.44
CA HIS A 95 3.62 -14.81 -7.20
C HIS A 95 3.49 -13.85 -6.02
N PHE A 96 4.25 -14.06 -4.96
CA PHE A 96 4.29 -13.15 -3.82
C PHE A 96 4.78 -11.75 -4.24
N ALA A 97 5.88 -11.67 -4.99
CA ALA A 97 6.42 -10.39 -5.48
C ALA A 97 5.41 -9.64 -6.36
N PHE A 98 4.75 -10.34 -7.29
CA PHE A 98 3.69 -9.72 -8.11
C PHE A 98 2.49 -9.27 -7.27
N GLY A 99 2.09 -10.05 -6.27
CA GLY A 99 1.02 -9.67 -5.34
C GLY A 99 1.36 -8.41 -4.56
N VAL A 100 2.57 -8.34 -3.99
CA VAL A 100 3.07 -7.18 -3.24
C VAL A 100 3.19 -5.95 -4.14
N PHE A 101 3.64 -6.14 -5.39
CA PHE A 101 3.69 -5.05 -6.37
C PHE A 101 2.29 -4.55 -6.74
N ALA A 102 1.32 -5.43 -6.95
CA ALA A 102 -0.07 -5.05 -7.20
C ALA A 102 -0.67 -4.29 -6.00
N LEU A 103 -0.36 -4.74 -4.78
CA LEU A 103 -0.77 -4.08 -3.54
C LEU A 103 -0.19 -2.66 -3.43
N PHE A 104 1.09 -2.48 -3.81
CA PHE A 104 1.74 -1.17 -3.93
C PHE A 104 1.01 -0.27 -4.92
N LEU A 105 0.72 -0.76 -6.13
CA LEU A 105 0.04 0.02 -7.16
C LEU A 105 -1.35 0.45 -6.70
N GLY A 106 -2.15 -0.47 -6.18
CA GLY A 106 -3.51 -0.18 -5.70
C GLY A 106 -3.53 0.87 -4.58
N ASN A 107 -2.67 0.70 -3.57
CA ASN A 107 -2.59 1.66 -2.46
C ASN A 107 -2.02 3.02 -2.89
N THR A 108 -1.13 3.04 -3.88
CA THR A 108 -0.57 4.28 -4.44
C THR A 108 -1.61 5.03 -5.26
N ALA A 109 -2.33 4.35 -6.15
CA ALA A 109 -3.43 4.94 -6.91
C ALA A 109 -4.50 5.53 -5.98
N LEU A 110 -4.94 4.77 -4.96
CA LEU A 110 -5.90 5.24 -3.98
C LEU A 110 -5.38 6.47 -3.21
N PHE A 111 -4.12 6.45 -2.81
CA PHE A 111 -3.49 7.57 -2.10
C PHE A 111 -3.39 8.82 -2.97
N VAL A 112 -2.91 8.70 -4.21
CA VAL A 112 -2.75 9.82 -5.15
C VAL A 112 -4.11 10.44 -5.46
N ALA A 113 -5.12 9.62 -5.78
CA ALA A 113 -6.47 10.10 -6.08
C ALA A 113 -7.07 10.89 -4.91
N ASP A 114 -6.79 10.50 -3.67
CA ASP A 114 -7.31 11.20 -2.50
C ASP A 114 -6.42 12.38 -2.07
N ALA A 115 -5.13 12.38 -2.39
CA ALA A 115 -4.23 13.52 -2.21
C ALA A 115 -4.56 14.66 -3.19
N GLN A 116 -4.86 14.35 -4.46
CA GLN A 116 -5.30 15.34 -5.46
C GLN A 116 -6.59 16.07 -5.01
N ARG A 117 -7.51 15.36 -4.36
CA ARG A 117 -8.74 15.97 -3.79
C ARG A 117 -8.45 16.96 -2.66
N LEU A 118 -7.32 16.84 -1.96
CA LEU A 118 -6.92 17.82 -0.95
C LEU A 118 -6.42 19.12 -1.60
N VAL A 119 -5.74 19.02 -2.74
CA VAL A 119 -5.21 20.19 -3.47
C VAL A 119 -6.36 20.97 -4.12
N ARG A 120 -7.30 20.29 -4.77
CA ARG A 120 -8.45 20.92 -5.48
C ARG A 120 -9.50 21.59 -4.57
N LYS A 121 -9.38 21.45 -3.25
CA LYS A 121 -10.28 22.07 -2.25
C LYS A 121 -9.70 23.34 -1.63
N ARG A 122 -8.50 23.76 -2.04
CA ARG A 122 -8.04 25.15 -1.92
C ARG A 122 -8.49 25.90 -3.16
#